data_AF-A0A1E3X6V0-F1
#
_entry.id   AF-A0A1E3X6V0-F1
#
_cell.length_a   1.000
_cell.length_b   1.000
_cell.length_c   1.000
_cell.angle_alpha   90.00
_cell.angle_beta   90.00
_cell.angle_gamma   90.00
#
_symmetry.space_group_name_H-M   'P 1'
#
loop_
_entity.id
_entity.type
_entity.pdbx_description
1 polymer ?
#
loop_
_entity_poly.entity_id
_entity_poly.type
_entity_poly.pdbx_seq_one_letter_code
_entity_poly.pdbx_strand_id
1 'polypeptide(L)'
;MLIKKWGHILFVYYLPIFKTTFRFLRKRDITKHLLCAETNGMCPHFYVFLVLCSLVPEANLCWASTAILQKKDEIRYVLPRDGIPAIKSPEFVPASEAGLDDNEPVIGITINGESRAYSVYLLNHHEIVNDKIGDEAFAVTWCPLANLAVVYGREIDGNEYTFGVSGKLLKNTLVMFDYETDSLWPIVYGEAIDGKLSGMKLNNIPGSQKMPWGEWKALHPETLVLSYQGTKTIGYDAYKNYHGSERTGIHPVKNVDNRLRAKTNIIGIEVNDKYKAYPFSLFNNTKIITDEFHGLNLLVYRNNKTGTIMVYDRKIDGSVIDFEKNMDNATDNVTNTTWDLEGGIGIDGSMKGKTLRPVNFLAVYWFVWADYHPETEVFY
;
A
#
# COMPACT_ATOMS: atom_id res chain seq x y z
N MET A 1 13.63 61.06 -4.51
CA MET A 1 13.31 62.47 -4.84
C MET A 1 13.11 62.57 -6.35
N LEU A 2 12.01 63.17 -6.81
CA LEU A 2 11.64 63.65 -8.18
C LEU A 2 12.26 62.97 -9.45
N ILE A 3 11.50 62.40 -10.42
CA ILE A 3 10.59 63.03 -11.44
C ILE A 3 11.42 63.78 -12.53
N LYS A 4 11.30 63.67 -13.88
CA LYS A 4 10.20 63.47 -14.89
C LYS A 4 10.86 62.88 -16.21
N LYS A 5 10.25 61.96 -17.01
CA LYS A 5 9.33 62.14 -18.20
C LYS A 5 9.96 62.84 -19.45
N TRP A 6 9.60 62.62 -20.73
CA TRP A 6 8.49 61.89 -21.43
C TRP A 6 8.81 61.73 -22.96
N GLY A 7 8.06 60.88 -23.69
CA GLY A 7 7.77 61.00 -25.15
C GLY A 7 7.85 59.66 -25.92
N HIS A 8 6.80 58.85 -26.15
CA HIS A 8 5.50 58.96 -26.87
C HIS A 8 5.51 58.67 -28.40
N ILE A 9 4.96 57.50 -28.75
CA ILE A 9 3.99 57.16 -29.85
C ILE A 9 3.76 55.62 -29.72
N LEU A 10 2.57 54.98 -29.64
CA LEU A 10 1.12 55.30 -29.76
C LEU A 10 0.46 54.89 -31.11
N PHE A 11 -0.17 53.71 -31.14
CA PHE A 11 -1.34 53.37 -31.96
C PHE A 11 -2.30 52.44 -31.17
N VAL A 12 -3.58 52.41 -31.59
CA VAL A 12 -4.76 51.95 -30.82
C VAL A 12 -5.60 50.99 -31.69
N TYR A 13 -6.33 50.02 -31.11
CA TYR A 13 -7.77 49.78 -31.41
C TYR A 13 -8.44 48.69 -30.52
N TYR A 14 -9.40 49.18 -29.70
CA TYR A 14 -10.63 48.61 -29.12
C TYR A 14 -10.91 47.11 -28.80
N LEU A 15 -11.49 46.95 -27.61
CA LEU A 15 -12.23 45.80 -27.04
C LEU A 15 -13.75 45.89 -27.34
N PRO A 16 -14.55 44.82 -27.14
CA PRO A 16 -15.32 44.74 -25.89
C PRO A 16 -15.41 43.35 -25.23
N ILE A 17 -15.80 43.37 -23.94
CA ILE A 17 -15.91 42.23 -23.01
C ILE A 17 -17.34 41.70 -22.98
N PHE A 18 -17.52 40.39 -22.76
CA PHE A 18 -18.75 39.87 -22.13
C PHE A 18 -18.43 38.92 -20.97
N LYS A 19 -19.04 39.19 -19.81
CA LYS A 19 -19.16 38.25 -18.67
C LYS A 19 -20.50 37.55 -18.78
N THR A 20 -20.55 36.25 -18.49
CA THR A 20 -21.82 35.53 -18.36
C THR A 20 -21.88 34.77 -17.03
N THR A 21 -22.83 35.16 -16.19
CA THR A 21 -23.13 34.54 -14.90
C THR A 21 -24.03 33.33 -15.09
N PHE A 22 -23.65 32.15 -14.59
CA PHE A 22 -24.57 31.01 -14.55
C PHE A 22 -25.58 31.16 -13.40
N ARG A 23 -26.87 31.06 -13.73
CA ARG A 23 -27.99 31.10 -12.76
C ARG A 23 -28.86 29.86 -12.98
N PHE A 24 -29.10 29.11 -11.89
CA PHE A 24 -29.92 27.91 -11.89
C PHE A 24 -31.34 28.15 -12.42
N LEU A 25 -31.85 27.25 -13.27
CA LEU A 25 -33.28 27.09 -13.54
C LEU A 25 -33.67 25.60 -13.47
N ARG A 26 -34.85 25.34 -12.90
CA ARG A 26 -35.36 23.99 -12.62
C ARG A 26 -36.00 23.37 -13.86
N LYS A 27 -35.92 22.03 -13.98
CA LYS A 27 -36.77 21.26 -14.89
C LYS A 27 -38.25 21.51 -14.60
N ARG A 28 -39.03 21.77 -15.66
CA ARG A 28 -40.45 21.40 -15.79
C ARG A 28 -40.67 20.93 -17.22
N ASP A 29 -41.63 20.02 -17.36
CA ASP A 29 -41.96 19.29 -18.58
C ASP A 29 -42.46 20.20 -19.71
N ILE A 30 -42.35 19.74 -20.96
CA ILE A 30 -43.49 19.65 -21.88
C ILE A 30 -43.17 18.74 -23.08
N THR A 31 -44.24 18.11 -23.54
CA THR A 31 -44.33 16.94 -24.42
C THR A 31 -44.39 17.31 -25.92
N LYS A 32 -43.94 16.40 -26.80
CA LYS A 32 -44.34 16.21 -28.23
C LYS A 32 -44.48 17.45 -29.14
N HIS A 33 -43.81 17.43 -30.29
CA HIS A 33 -44.49 17.17 -31.57
C HIS A 33 -43.48 16.85 -32.70
N LEU A 34 -43.74 15.77 -33.46
CA LEU A 34 -43.20 15.65 -34.83
C LEU A 34 -44.01 16.56 -35.75
N LEU A 35 -43.33 17.17 -36.72
CA LEU A 35 -43.93 17.63 -37.98
C LEU A 35 -42.87 17.60 -39.07
N CYS A 36 -43.11 16.79 -40.11
CA CYS A 36 -42.29 16.78 -41.32
C CYS A 36 -42.55 18.05 -42.14
N ALA A 37 -41.49 18.55 -42.78
CA ALA A 37 -41.60 19.42 -43.95
C ALA A 37 -40.45 19.08 -44.90
N GLU A 38 -40.77 18.42 -46.02
CA GLU A 38 -39.85 18.26 -47.15
C GLU A 38 -39.90 19.55 -48.00
N THR A 39 -38.75 20.06 -48.47
CA THR A 39 -38.62 20.59 -49.85
C THR A 39 -37.15 20.55 -50.29
N ASN A 40 -36.96 20.37 -51.60
CA ASN A 40 -35.66 20.11 -52.25
C ASN A 40 -34.75 21.35 -52.36
N GLY A 41 -33.43 21.15 -52.37
CA GLY A 41 -32.46 22.18 -52.75
C GLY A 41 -30.99 21.77 -52.57
N MET A 42 -30.35 21.27 -53.63
CA MET A 42 -28.93 20.89 -53.62
C MET A 42 -27.98 22.11 -53.63
N CYS A 43 -26.98 22.13 -52.75
CA CYS A 43 -25.61 22.52 -53.10
C CYS A 43 -24.60 21.99 -52.06
N PRO A 44 -23.48 21.35 -52.45
CA PRO A 44 -22.55 20.73 -51.49
C PRO A 44 -21.40 21.67 -51.11
N HIS A 45 -21.02 21.69 -49.83
CA HIS A 45 -19.65 21.82 -49.27
C HIS A 45 -19.73 22.19 -47.78
N PHE A 46 -19.80 21.20 -46.88
CA PHE A 46 -19.37 21.39 -45.49
C PHE A 46 -18.78 20.11 -44.93
N TYR A 47 -17.60 20.25 -44.30
CA TYR A 47 -16.91 19.16 -43.63
C TYR A 47 -17.76 18.60 -42.49
N VAL A 48 -18.16 17.34 -42.59
CA VAL A 48 -18.68 16.59 -41.44
C VAL A 48 -17.48 16.09 -40.64
N PHE A 49 -17.21 16.74 -39.51
CA PHE A 49 -16.44 16.12 -38.44
C PHE A 49 -17.24 14.91 -37.94
N LEU A 50 -16.84 13.72 -38.38
CA LEU A 50 -17.25 12.46 -37.75
C LEU A 50 -16.63 12.43 -36.36
N VAL A 51 -17.37 12.90 -35.36
CA VAL A 51 -17.11 12.59 -33.97
C VAL A 51 -17.36 11.09 -33.82
N LEU A 52 -16.29 10.32 -33.99
CA LEU A 52 -16.20 8.95 -33.50
C LEU A 52 -16.45 9.02 -31.99
N CYS A 53 -17.69 8.73 -31.61
CA CYS A 53 -18.03 8.42 -30.23
C CYS A 53 -17.42 7.05 -29.93
N SER A 54 -16.10 7.05 -29.64
CA SER A 54 -15.38 5.87 -29.20
C SER A 54 -16.02 5.42 -27.90
N LEU A 55 -16.71 4.28 -27.97
CA LEU A 55 -17.27 3.56 -26.83
C LEU A 55 -16.16 3.34 -25.80
N VAL A 56 -16.14 4.18 -24.76
CA VAL A 56 -15.47 3.85 -23.52
C VAL A 56 -16.25 2.66 -22.94
N PRO A 57 -15.62 1.53 -22.60
CA PRO A 57 -16.34 0.38 -22.07
C PRO A 57 -16.88 0.70 -20.67
N GLU A 58 -18.16 1.06 -20.60
CA GLU A 58 -18.90 1.33 -19.36
C GLU A 58 -18.91 0.14 -18.37
N ALA A 59 -18.50 -1.05 -18.82
CA ALA A 59 -18.39 -2.25 -18.02
C ALA A 59 -17.52 -2.06 -16.76
N ASN A 60 -16.29 -1.53 -16.90
CA ASN A 60 -15.31 -1.57 -15.80
C ASN A 60 -15.67 -0.65 -14.61
N LEU A 61 -16.34 0.48 -14.88
CA LEU A 61 -16.77 1.41 -13.83
C LEU A 61 -17.87 0.83 -12.93
N CYS A 62 -18.77 0.02 -13.51
CA CYS A 62 -19.86 -0.59 -12.77
C CYS A 62 -19.33 -1.65 -11.78
N TRP A 63 -18.48 -2.58 -12.25
CA TRP A 63 -17.93 -3.66 -11.42
C TRP A 63 -17.11 -3.14 -10.23
N ALA A 64 -16.21 -2.18 -10.45
CA ALA A 64 -15.41 -1.56 -9.38
C ALA A 64 -16.30 -0.95 -8.30
N SER A 65 -17.35 -0.21 -8.69
CA SER A 65 -18.31 0.38 -7.75
C SER A 65 -19.04 -0.69 -6.93
N THR A 66 -19.46 -1.81 -7.54
CA THR A 66 -20.14 -2.89 -6.83
C THR A 66 -19.22 -3.65 -5.87
N ALA A 67 -17.96 -3.88 -6.24
CA ALA A 67 -16.99 -4.55 -5.38
C ALA A 67 -16.63 -3.71 -4.14
N ILE A 68 -16.47 -2.39 -4.31
CA ILE A 68 -16.25 -1.44 -3.20
C ILE A 68 -17.45 -1.41 -2.26
N LEU A 69 -18.67 -1.31 -2.79
CA LEU A 69 -19.91 -1.35 -1.99
C LEU A 69 -20.04 -2.65 -1.18
N GLN A 70 -19.73 -3.80 -1.79
CA GLN A 70 -19.76 -5.09 -1.08
C GLN A 70 -18.72 -5.15 0.06
N LYS A 71 -17.49 -4.63 -0.15
CA LYS A 71 -16.48 -4.54 0.92
C LYS A 71 -16.96 -3.65 2.08
N LYS A 72 -17.67 -2.56 1.79
CA LYS A 72 -18.20 -1.62 2.81
C LYS A 72 -19.23 -2.26 3.75
N ASP A 73 -20.13 -3.10 3.24
CA ASP A 73 -21.17 -3.75 4.05
C ASP A 73 -20.61 -4.83 5.01
N GLU A 74 -19.39 -5.32 4.75
CA GLU A 74 -18.67 -6.26 5.64
C GLU A 74 -17.94 -5.56 6.80
N ILE A 75 -17.86 -4.22 6.83
CA ILE A 75 -17.24 -3.47 7.93
C ILE A 75 -18.00 -3.70 9.25
N ARG A 76 -17.26 -3.87 10.34
CA ARG A 76 -17.79 -4.03 11.72
C ARG A 76 -17.20 -2.98 12.64
N TYR A 77 -18.02 -2.39 13.51
CA TYR A 77 -17.61 -1.41 14.50
C TYR A 77 -17.32 -2.11 15.84
N VAL A 78 -16.18 -1.78 16.45
CA VAL A 78 -15.70 -2.40 17.70
C VAL A 78 -15.42 -1.35 18.78
N LEU A 79 -14.79 -0.24 18.38
CA LEU A 79 -14.40 0.87 19.25
C LEU A 79 -14.91 2.19 18.67
N PRO A 80 -15.01 3.27 19.48
CA PRO A 80 -15.12 4.61 18.93
C PRO A 80 -13.92 4.96 18.03
N ARG A 81 -14.14 5.90 17.11
CA ARG A 81 -13.07 6.57 16.35
C ARG A 81 -12.03 7.13 17.32
N ASP A 82 -10.74 6.90 17.03
CA ASP A 82 -9.60 7.22 17.88
C ASP A 82 -9.66 6.59 19.30
N GLY A 83 -10.45 5.52 19.49
CA GLY A 83 -10.43 4.70 20.72
C GLY A 83 -9.09 3.99 20.96
N ILE A 84 -8.27 3.89 19.91
CA ILE A 84 -6.82 3.66 19.96
C ILE A 84 -6.21 4.89 19.27
N PRO A 85 -5.52 5.79 19.99
CA PRO A 85 -5.14 7.09 19.44
C PRO A 85 -3.89 6.99 18.56
N ALA A 86 -4.02 7.35 17.28
CA ALA A 86 -2.88 7.41 16.36
C ALA A 86 -1.87 8.51 16.78
N ILE A 87 -0.58 8.22 16.59
CA ILE A 87 0.48 9.20 16.79
C ILE A 87 0.53 10.11 15.55
N LYS A 88 0.42 11.42 15.74
CA LYS A 88 0.36 12.44 14.68
C LYS A 88 1.54 13.41 14.65
N SER A 89 2.39 13.33 15.67
CA SER A 89 3.60 14.14 15.83
C SER A 89 4.60 13.27 16.60
N PRO A 90 5.26 12.33 15.91
CA PRO A 90 6.25 11.44 16.54
C PRO A 90 7.49 12.23 16.94
N GLU A 91 8.06 11.86 18.08
CA GLU A 91 9.40 12.28 18.49
C GLU A 91 10.35 11.09 18.30
N PHE A 92 11.65 11.33 18.30
CA PHE A 92 12.64 10.28 18.08
C PHE A 92 13.84 10.41 19.02
N VAL A 93 14.40 9.27 19.39
CA VAL A 93 15.67 9.16 20.15
C VAL A 93 16.67 8.30 19.36
N PRO A 94 17.99 8.47 19.56
CA PRO A 94 18.98 7.59 18.94
C PRO A 94 18.89 6.15 19.47
N ALA A 95 19.36 5.18 18.68
CA ALA A 95 19.39 3.74 19.03
C ALA A 95 20.15 3.39 20.33
N SER A 96 20.99 4.29 20.83
CA SER A 96 21.68 4.21 22.12
C SER A 96 20.76 4.47 23.32
N GLU A 97 19.70 5.27 23.14
CA GLU A 97 18.75 5.68 24.19
C GLU A 97 17.40 4.95 24.11
N ALA A 98 17.21 4.12 23.08
CA ALA A 98 15.96 3.44 22.76
C ALA A 98 15.46 2.50 23.89
N GLY A 99 16.36 1.71 24.49
CA GLY A 99 16.05 0.82 25.61
C GLY A 99 15.17 -0.40 25.30
N LEU A 100 15.01 -0.76 24.02
CA LEU A 100 14.28 -1.96 23.56
C LEU A 100 15.11 -3.24 23.81
N ASP A 101 14.42 -4.37 24.05
CA ASP A 101 15.03 -5.71 24.06
C ASP A 101 15.42 -6.13 22.64
N ASP A 102 16.54 -6.84 22.45
CA ASP A 102 17.02 -7.23 21.12
C ASP A 102 16.02 -8.12 20.34
N ASN A 103 15.15 -8.86 21.04
CA ASN A 103 14.11 -9.70 20.45
C ASN A 103 12.77 -8.96 20.27
N GLU A 104 12.66 -7.73 20.74
CA GLU A 104 11.44 -6.93 20.56
C GLU A 104 11.22 -6.68 19.06
N PRO A 105 10.06 -7.06 18.49
CA PRO A 105 9.78 -6.76 17.09
C PRO A 105 9.61 -5.26 16.88
N VAL A 106 10.33 -4.72 15.90
CA VAL A 106 10.15 -3.36 15.37
C VAL A 106 9.64 -3.45 13.94
N ILE A 107 8.90 -2.42 13.51
CA ILE A 107 8.84 -2.06 12.09
C ILE A 107 10.02 -1.12 11.86
N GLY A 108 10.96 -1.50 11.00
CA GLY A 108 12.03 -0.64 10.52
C GLY A 108 11.69 -0.07 9.15
N ILE A 109 12.17 1.13 8.84
CA ILE A 109 12.09 1.75 7.51
C ILE A 109 13.32 2.60 7.24
N THR A 110 13.74 2.66 5.98
CA THR A 110 14.82 3.54 5.51
C THR A 110 14.34 4.35 4.31
N ILE A 111 14.37 5.67 4.42
CA ILE A 111 14.00 6.61 3.34
C ILE A 111 15.15 7.60 3.17
N ASN A 112 15.66 7.76 1.94
CA ASN A 112 16.74 8.70 1.61
C ASN A 112 18.00 8.59 2.51
N GLY A 113 18.27 7.38 3.03
CA GLY A 113 19.39 7.08 3.91
C GLY A 113 19.09 7.25 5.42
N GLU A 114 18.02 7.94 5.80
CA GLU A 114 17.59 8.02 7.20
C GLU A 114 16.80 6.76 7.57
N SER A 115 17.18 6.12 8.68
CA SER A 115 16.56 4.88 9.17
C SER A 115 15.78 5.14 10.45
N ARG A 116 14.53 4.66 10.52
CA ARG A 116 13.63 4.80 11.68
C ARG A 116 13.05 3.45 12.11
N ALA A 117 12.88 3.25 13.42
CA ALA A 117 12.29 2.07 14.02
C ALA A 117 11.08 2.40 14.90
N TYR A 118 10.04 1.56 14.83
CA TYR A 118 8.80 1.69 15.59
C TYR A 118 8.55 0.39 16.36
N SER A 119 8.60 0.47 17.70
CA SER A 119 8.27 -0.65 18.59
C SER A 119 6.88 -1.20 18.29
N VAL A 120 6.79 -2.51 17.97
CA VAL A 120 5.49 -3.17 17.84
C VAL A 120 4.75 -3.20 19.18
N TYR A 121 5.47 -3.24 20.30
CA TYR A 121 4.86 -3.17 21.64
C TYR A 121 4.23 -1.81 21.91
N LEU A 122 4.81 -0.71 21.44
CA LEU A 122 4.18 0.61 21.48
C LEU A 122 3.03 0.72 20.45
N LEU A 123 3.21 0.19 19.24
CA LEU A 123 2.17 0.17 18.21
C LEU A 123 0.93 -0.64 18.60
N ASN A 124 1.04 -1.64 19.49
CA ASN A 124 -0.12 -2.33 20.08
C ASN A 124 -1.10 -1.37 20.82
N HIS A 125 -0.68 -0.14 21.15
CA HIS A 125 -1.48 0.88 21.84
C HIS A 125 -1.82 2.10 20.97
N HIS A 126 -1.32 2.17 19.74
CA HIS A 126 -1.49 3.32 18.84
C HIS A 126 -1.91 2.96 17.41
N GLU A 127 -1.53 1.76 16.94
CA GLU A 127 -1.76 1.14 15.61
C GLU A 127 -1.29 1.95 14.38
N ILE A 128 -1.22 3.29 14.44
CA ILE A 128 -0.84 4.18 13.35
C ILE A 128 0.11 5.27 13.88
N VAL A 129 1.19 5.50 13.14
CA VAL A 129 2.10 6.64 13.31
C VAL A 129 2.16 7.40 11.99
N ASN A 130 1.72 8.65 11.99
CA ASN A 130 1.88 9.57 10.87
C ASN A 130 3.24 10.25 11.02
N ASP A 131 4.12 10.05 10.05
CA ASP A 131 5.49 10.52 10.11
C ASP A 131 5.94 11.11 8.75
N LYS A 132 7.12 11.72 8.74
CA LYS A 132 7.74 12.36 7.56
C LYS A 132 9.27 12.32 7.64
N ILE A 133 9.93 11.92 6.55
CA ILE A 133 11.39 11.98 6.35
C ILE A 133 11.65 12.86 5.13
N GLY A 134 12.24 14.04 5.34
CA GLY A 134 12.35 15.06 4.29
C GLY A 134 10.96 15.46 3.77
N ASP A 135 10.73 15.29 2.47
CA ASP A 135 9.43 15.54 1.84
C ASP A 135 8.51 14.31 1.82
N GLU A 136 9.00 13.10 2.13
CA GLU A 136 8.23 11.86 2.08
C GLU A 136 7.36 11.67 3.32
N ALA A 137 6.06 11.94 3.19
CA ALA A 137 5.05 11.74 4.24
C ALA A 137 4.46 10.32 4.21
N PHE A 138 4.49 9.60 5.33
CA PHE A 138 4.03 8.21 5.41
C PHE A 138 3.30 7.86 6.72
N ALA A 139 2.49 6.80 6.69
CA ALA A 139 1.80 6.19 7.82
C ALA A 139 2.42 4.82 8.08
N VAL A 140 3.04 4.63 9.24
CA VAL A 140 3.38 3.29 9.73
C VAL A 140 2.15 2.69 10.37
N THR A 141 1.68 1.55 9.86
CA THR A 141 0.41 0.95 10.27
C THR A 141 0.62 -0.49 10.74
N TRP A 142 -0.07 -0.85 11.82
CA TRP A 142 0.06 -2.12 12.50
C TRP A 142 -1.33 -2.65 12.88
N CYS A 143 -1.62 -3.90 12.49
CA CYS A 143 -2.81 -4.61 12.93
C CYS A 143 -2.41 -5.86 13.73
N PRO A 144 -2.49 -5.82 15.08
CA PRO A 144 -2.07 -6.94 15.93
C PRO A 144 -2.95 -8.18 15.74
N LEU A 145 -4.24 -8.01 15.41
CA LEU A 145 -5.15 -9.12 15.13
C LEU A 145 -4.70 -9.98 13.93
N ALA A 146 -4.04 -9.35 12.95
CA ALA A 146 -3.59 -9.95 11.70
C ALA A 146 -2.06 -10.25 11.65
N ASN A 147 -1.31 -9.78 12.66
CA ASN A 147 0.16 -9.73 12.65
C ASN A 147 0.73 -9.00 11.40
N LEU A 148 0.01 -7.98 10.93
CA LEU A 148 0.25 -7.28 9.68
C LEU A 148 0.84 -5.89 9.95
N ALA A 149 1.96 -5.60 9.30
CA ALA A 149 2.56 -4.28 9.21
C ALA A 149 2.53 -3.81 7.75
N VAL A 150 2.11 -2.58 7.49
CA VAL A 150 2.24 -1.92 6.19
C VAL A 150 2.64 -0.47 6.40
N VAL A 151 3.51 0.07 5.56
CA VAL A 151 3.80 1.51 5.54
C VAL A 151 3.25 2.10 4.25
N TYR A 152 2.37 3.09 4.38
CA TYR A 152 1.70 3.76 3.27
C TYR A 152 2.21 5.19 3.11
N GLY A 153 2.49 5.62 1.89
CA GLY A 153 2.61 7.05 1.57
C GLY A 153 1.29 7.77 1.85
N ARG A 154 1.36 8.94 2.46
CA ARG A 154 0.19 9.75 2.87
C ARG A 154 -0.17 10.86 1.89
N GLU A 155 0.49 10.92 0.73
CA GLU A 155 0.20 11.92 -0.30
C GLU A 155 -0.61 11.33 -1.46
N ILE A 156 -1.71 11.99 -1.83
CA ILE A 156 -2.55 11.66 -2.99
C ILE A 156 -2.82 12.94 -3.77
N ASP A 157 -2.53 12.93 -5.07
CA ASP A 157 -2.68 14.08 -5.98
C ASP A 157 -2.07 15.40 -5.44
N GLY A 158 -0.94 15.29 -4.72
CA GLY A 158 -0.22 16.42 -4.11
C GLY A 158 -0.82 16.96 -2.81
N ASN A 159 -1.75 16.24 -2.18
CA ASN A 159 -2.30 16.58 -0.87
C ASN A 159 -1.83 15.56 0.17
N GLU A 160 -1.31 16.03 1.31
CA GLU A 160 -0.94 15.18 2.45
C GLU A 160 -2.16 14.92 3.35
N TYR A 161 -2.38 13.66 3.74
CA TYR A 161 -3.50 13.21 4.59
C TYR A 161 -3.02 12.69 5.93
N THR A 162 -3.80 12.91 6.99
CA THR A 162 -3.50 12.41 8.35
C THR A 162 -4.39 11.22 8.65
N PHE A 163 -3.80 10.07 8.99
CA PHE A 163 -4.55 8.85 9.29
C PHE A 163 -4.78 8.63 10.79
N GLY A 164 -5.95 8.07 11.12
CA GLY A 164 -6.34 7.67 12.47
C GLY A 164 -7.05 6.31 12.49
N VAL A 165 -7.25 5.76 13.69
CA VAL A 165 -7.87 4.44 13.89
C VAL A 165 -9.39 4.59 13.92
N SER A 166 -10.11 4.01 12.95
CA SER A 166 -11.56 4.25 12.83
C SER A 166 -12.41 3.56 13.90
N GLY A 167 -11.80 2.66 14.68
CA GLY A 167 -12.48 1.75 15.60
C GLY A 167 -13.27 0.64 14.89
N LYS A 168 -13.11 0.51 13.57
CA LYS A 168 -13.78 -0.47 12.72
C LYS A 168 -12.79 -1.49 12.17
N LEU A 169 -13.31 -2.69 11.86
CA LEU A 169 -12.58 -3.77 11.23
C LEU A 169 -13.26 -4.21 9.92
N LEU A 170 -12.46 -4.63 8.95
CA LEU A 170 -12.91 -5.41 7.79
C LEU A 170 -12.20 -6.76 7.85
N LYS A 171 -12.94 -7.88 7.85
CA LYS A 171 -12.39 -9.24 7.97
C LYS A 171 -11.34 -9.38 9.10
N ASN A 172 -11.66 -8.80 10.26
CA ASN A 172 -10.78 -8.71 11.44
C ASN A 172 -9.45 -7.94 11.28
N THR A 173 -9.32 -7.10 10.24
CA THR A 173 -8.17 -6.22 10.03
C THR A 173 -8.53 -4.75 10.24
N LEU A 174 -7.54 -3.93 10.62
CA LEU A 174 -7.69 -2.49 10.86
C LEU A 174 -8.30 -1.77 9.65
N VAL A 175 -9.36 -1.00 9.88
CA VAL A 175 -9.81 0.05 8.97
C VAL A 175 -9.33 1.40 9.51
N MET A 176 -8.46 2.06 8.77
CA MET A 176 -7.99 3.41 9.04
C MET A 176 -9.04 4.42 8.55
N PHE A 177 -8.95 5.66 9.00
CA PHE A 177 -9.63 6.79 8.37
C PHE A 177 -8.64 7.95 8.16
N ASP A 178 -8.93 8.87 7.23
CA ASP A 178 -8.22 10.15 7.12
C ASP A 178 -9.03 11.31 7.74
N TYR A 179 -8.37 12.23 8.45
CA TYR A 179 -9.04 13.34 9.16
C TYR A 179 -9.62 14.40 8.22
N GLU A 180 -9.11 14.51 6.99
CA GLU A 180 -9.43 15.57 6.03
C GLU A 180 -10.72 15.28 5.24
N THR A 181 -11.02 14.00 4.98
CA THR A 181 -12.14 13.58 4.15
C THR A 181 -13.11 12.58 4.79
N ASP A 182 -12.77 12.02 5.95
CA ASP A 182 -13.50 10.95 6.64
C ASP A 182 -13.61 9.65 5.79
N SER A 183 -12.70 9.42 4.85
CA SER A 183 -12.69 8.20 4.03
C SER A 183 -12.15 7.00 4.83
N LEU A 184 -12.56 5.78 4.47
CA LEU A 184 -12.23 4.55 5.20
C LEU A 184 -11.34 3.62 4.38
N TRP A 185 -10.21 3.22 4.97
CA TRP A 185 -9.09 2.58 4.28
C TRP A 185 -8.70 1.28 5.00
N PRO A 186 -9.06 0.09 4.50
CA PRO A 186 -8.61 -1.18 5.07
C PRO A 186 -7.09 -1.36 4.88
N ILE A 187 -6.39 -1.69 5.98
CA ILE A 187 -4.93 -1.85 6.03
C ILE A 187 -4.37 -2.86 5.01
N VAL A 188 -5.18 -3.81 4.53
CA VAL A 188 -4.70 -4.89 3.65
C VAL A 188 -4.36 -4.38 2.24
N TYR A 189 -5.06 -3.37 1.72
CA TYR A 189 -4.82 -2.86 0.35
C TYR A 189 -4.57 -1.36 0.25
N GLY A 190 -4.86 -0.59 1.30
CA GLY A 190 -4.75 0.87 1.25
C GLY A 190 -5.70 1.51 0.24
N GLU A 191 -6.78 0.83 -0.16
CA GLU A 191 -7.81 1.34 -1.06
C GLU A 191 -8.97 1.91 -0.22
N ALA A 192 -9.40 3.14 -0.49
CA ALA A 192 -10.57 3.72 0.17
C ALA A 192 -11.85 3.01 -0.29
N ILE A 193 -12.64 2.50 0.65
CA ILE A 193 -13.92 1.82 0.36
C ILE A 193 -15.16 2.58 0.84
N ASP A 194 -14.97 3.73 1.49
CA ASP A 194 -16.03 4.66 1.87
C ASP A 194 -15.48 6.08 1.96
N GLY A 195 -16.35 7.09 1.90
CA GLY A 195 -16.01 8.51 1.98
C GLY A 195 -15.59 9.15 0.64
N LYS A 196 -15.08 10.38 0.70
CA LYS A 196 -14.86 11.24 -0.49
C LYS A 196 -13.80 10.70 -1.45
N LEU A 197 -12.86 9.90 -0.94
CA LEU A 197 -11.73 9.35 -1.70
C LEU A 197 -11.96 7.89 -2.15
N SER A 198 -13.19 7.36 -2.03
CA SER A 198 -13.53 5.98 -2.42
C SER A 198 -12.98 5.60 -3.81
N GLY A 199 -12.26 4.48 -3.89
CA GLY A 199 -11.57 4.00 -5.10
C GLY A 199 -10.14 4.52 -5.30
N MET A 200 -9.68 5.50 -4.51
CA MET A 200 -8.26 5.87 -4.46
C MET A 200 -7.46 4.83 -3.68
N LYS A 201 -6.19 4.65 -4.05
CA LYS A 201 -5.27 3.69 -3.43
C LYS A 201 -3.98 4.36 -2.98
N LEU A 202 -3.56 4.07 -1.76
CA LEU A 202 -2.30 4.51 -1.18
C LEU A 202 -1.13 3.72 -1.77
N ASN A 203 0.00 4.39 -1.97
CA ASN A 203 1.24 3.74 -2.37
C ASN A 203 1.90 3.07 -1.15
N ASN A 204 2.32 1.81 -1.27
CA ASN A 204 3.19 1.20 -0.27
C ASN A 204 4.58 1.86 -0.32
N ILE A 205 5.18 2.19 0.83
CA ILE A 205 6.59 2.56 0.89
C ILE A 205 7.44 1.28 0.90
N PRO A 206 8.27 1.02 -0.12
CA PRO A 206 9.12 -0.16 -0.15
C PRO A 206 10.23 -0.08 0.92
N GLY A 207 10.78 -1.22 1.30
CA GLY A 207 11.89 -1.29 2.26
C GLY A 207 11.47 -1.20 3.74
N SER A 208 10.19 -1.06 4.06
CA SER A 208 9.71 -1.29 5.44
C SER A 208 9.76 -2.78 5.80
N GLN A 209 10.35 -3.13 6.94
CA GLN A 209 10.53 -4.52 7.36
C GLN A 209 10.12 -4.73 8.83
N LYS A 210 9.46 -5.86 9.14
CA LYS A 210 9.19 -6.26 10.52
C LYS A 210 10.27 -7.24 11.00
N MET A 211 11.09 -6.84 11.97
CA MET A 211 12.23 -7.64 12.44
C MET A 211 12.53 -7.46 13.94
N PRO A 212 13.36 -8.34 14.56
CA PRO A 212 13.88 -8.11 15.90
C PRO A 212 14.72 -6.82 15.96
N TRP A 213 14.57 -6.04 17.03
CA TRP A 213 15.28 -4.80 17.27
C TRP A 213 16.81 -4.94 17.19
N GLY A 214 17.37 -6.00 17.76
CA GLY A 214 18.82 -6.24 17.76
C GLY A 214 19.39 -6.42 16.35
N GLU A 215 18.63 -7.08 15.47
CA GLU A 215 19.01 -7.25 14.06
C GLU A 215 18.85 -5.92 13.29
N TRP A 216 17.76 -5.17 13.50
CA TRP A 216 17.59 -3.84 12.89
C TRP A 216 18.69 -2.87 13.31
N LYS A 217 19.02 -2.82 14.60
CA LYS A 217 20.09 -1.98 15.16
C LYS A 217 21.47 -2.38 14.65
N ALA A 218 21.73 -3.67 14.41
CA ALA A 218 22.98 -4.12 13.82
C ALA A 218 23.14 -3.69 12.35
N LEU A 219 22.04 -3.64 11.59
CA LEU A 219 22.01 -3.15 10.21
C LEU A 219 22.02 -1.62 10.13
N HIS A 220 21.36 -0.95 11.07
CA HIS A 220 21.15 0.50 11.10
C HIS A 220 21.55 1.09 12.46
N PRO A 221 22.85 1.16 12.80
CA PRO A 221 23.31 1.60 14.14
C PRO A 221 22.94 3.05 14.46
N GLU A 222 22.86 3.91 13.45
CA GLU A 222 22.44 5.32 13.55
C GLU A 222 20.90 5.48 13.45
N THR A 223 20.12 4.40 13.52
CA THR A 223 18.65 4.48 13.43
C THR A 223 18.08 5.35 14.56
N LEU A 224 17.09 6.14 14.19
CA LEU A 224 16.20 6.79 15.14
C LEU A 224 15.11 5.81 15.57
N VAL A 225 14.64 5.93 16.81
CA VAL A 225 13.57 5.09 17.38
C VAL A 225 12.45 5.97 17.89
N LEU A 226 11.22 5.61 17.54
CA LEU A 226 10.01 6.32 17.97
C LEU A 226 10.01 6.50 19.50
N SER A 227 9.79 7.75 19.90
CA SER A 227 9.43 8.16 21.25
C SER A 227 8.09 8.88 21.18
N TYR A 228 7.17 8.52 22.06
CA TYR A 228 5.90 9.22 22.23
C TYR A 228 5.70 9.55 23.69
N GLN A 229 5.66 10.85 24.00
CA GLN A 229 5.54 11.35 25.40
C GLN A 229 6.60 10.74 26.33
N GLY A 230 7.82 10.56 25.80
CA GLY A 230 8.97 9.93 26.49
C GLY A 230 9.00 8.39 26.47
N THR A 231 7.94 7.70 26.02
CA THR A 231 7.85 6.24 25.95
C THR A 231 8.27 5.72 24.57
N LYS A 232 9.16 4.72 24.53
CA LYS A 232 9.67 4.10 23.27
C LYS A 232 9.16 2.67 23.04
N THR A 233 8.90 1.96 24.14
CA THR A 233 8.33 0.62 24.18
C THR A 233 7.51 0.47 25.47
N ILE A 234 6.60 -0.49 25.48
CA ILE A 234 5.87 -0.94 26.68
C ILE A 234 6.60 -2.12 27.37
N GLY A 235 7.65 -2.66 26.74
CA GLY A 235 8.51 -3.74 27.28
C GLY A 235 7.88 -5.14 27.21
N TYR A 236 6.63 -5.28 26.75
CA TYR A 236 6.00 -6.57 26.51
C TYR A 236 4.94 -6.49 25.40
N ASP A 237 4.68 -7.63 24.78
CA ASP A 237 3.60 -7.79 23.80
C ASP A 237 2.23 -7.95 24.50
N ALA A 238 1.42 -6.90 24.48
CA ALA A 238 0.05 -6.90 24.96
C ALA A 238 -0.85 -7.97 24.28
N TYR A 239 -0.51 -8.40 23.06
CA TYR A 239 -1.25 -9.42 22.31
C TYR A 239 -0.65 -10.84 22.42
N LYS A 240 0.40 -11.06 23.23
CA LYS A 240 1.09 -12.36 23.38
C LYS A 240 0.14 -13.54 23.56
N ASN A 241 -0.83 -13.40 24.48
CA ASN A 241 -1.82 -14.44 24.76
C ASN A 241 -2.81 -14.63 23.61
N TYR A 242 -3.14 -13.57 22.86
CA TYR A 242 -3.90 -13.70 21.62
C TYR A 242 -3.09 -14.47 20.58
N HIS A 243 -1.84 -14.09 20.29
CA HIS A 243 -0.99 -14.74 19.29
C HIS A 243 -0.79 -16.25 19.57
N GLY A 244 -0.63 -16.64 20.83
CA GLY A 244 -0.52 -18.05 21.25
C GLY A 244 -1.83 -18.86 21.27
N SER A 245 -2.98 -18.27 20.97
CA SER A 245 -4.30 -18.93 21.01
C SER A 245 -4.89 -19.20 19.63
N GLU A 246 -5.78 -20.20 19.51
CA GLU A 246 -6.51 -20.49 18.27
C GLU A 246 -7.62 -19.47 17.93
N ARG A 247 -7.86 -18.45 18.77
CA ARG A 247 -8.90 -17.43 18.54
C ARG A 247 -8.60 -16.58 17.30
N THR A 248 -9.49 -16.57 16.32
CA THR A 248 -9.38 -15.71 15.12
C THR A 248 -10.11 -14.38 15.31
N GLY A 249 -9.36 -13.30 15.54
CA GLY A 249 -9.88 -11.94 15.59
C GLY A 249 -10.92 -11.66 16.69
N ILE A 250 -11.87 -10.77 16.38
CA ILE A 250 -12.97 -10.32 17.24
C ILE A 250 -14.33 -10.82 16.72
N HIS A 251 -14.50 -10.87 15.40
CA HIS A 251 -15.71 -11.37 14.74
C HIS A 251 -15.46 -12.73 14.06
N PRO A 252 -16.48 -13.57 13.88
CA PRO A 252 -16.35 -14.81 13.11
C PRO A 252 -15.76 -14.57 11.71
N VAL A 253 -14.80 -15.41 11.33
CA VAL A 253 -14.20 -15.46 9.98
C VAL A 253 -15.23 -16.01 9.00
N LYS A 254 -15.36 -15.39 7.82
CA LYS A 254 -16.39 -15.78 6.84
C LYS A 254 -15.93 -16.97 5.99
N ASN A 255 -14.76 -16.86 5.36
CA ASN A 255 -14.18 -17.97 4.61
C ASN A 255 -13.11 -18.67 5.48
N VAL A 256 -13.51 -19.69 6.24
CA VAL A 256 -12.60 -20.49 7.06
C VAL A 256 -11.90 -21.52 6.17
N ASP A 257 -10.57 -21.46 6.12
CA ASP A 257 -9.74 -22.39 5.37
C ASP A 257 -8.78 -23.17 6.28
N ASN A 258 -8.95 -24.49 6.31
CA ASN A 258 -8.21 -25.41 7.18
C ASN A 258 -6.95 -26.02 6.51
N ARG A 259 -6.55 -25.57 5.30
CA ARG A 259 -5.30 -26.01 4.64
C ARG A 259 -4.05 -25.67 5.46
N LEU A 260 -4.12 -24.63 6.28
CA LEU A 260 -3.08 -24.20 7.22
C LEU A 260 -3.72 -23.84 8.57
N ARG A 261 -2.95 -23.84 9.67
CA ARG A 261 -3.43 -23.29 10.95
C ARG A 261 -3.78 -21.82 10.79
N ALA A 262 -4.84 -21.38 11.46
CA ALA A 262 -5.38 -20.02 11.31
C ALA A 262 -4.33 -18.91 11.47
N LYS A 263 -3.41 -19.03 12.44
CA LYS A 263 -2.31 -18.08 12.70
C LYS A 263 -0.95 -18.50 12.14
N THR A 264 -0.93 -19.37 11.13
CA THR A 264 0.27 -19.54 10.31
C THR A 264 0.58 -18.20 9.64
N ASN A 265 1.81 -17.72 9.80
CA ASN A 265 2.29 -16.59 9.02
C ASN A 265 2.55 -17.05 7.58
N ILE A 266 2.01 -16.32 6.61
CA ILE A 266 2.20 -16.54 5.18
C ILE A 266 2.80 -15.29 4.55
N ILE A 267 3.48 -15.48 3.43
CA ILE A 267 3.76 -14.44 2.43
C ILE A 267 2.66 -14.60 1.37
N GLY A 268 1.79 -13.61 1.23
CA GLY A 268 0.72 -13.59 0.23
C GLY A 268 1.09 -12.72 -0.95
N ILE A 269 0.91 -13.22 -2.17
CA ILE A 269 1.22 -12.52 -3.42
C ILE A 269 -0.05 -12.43 -4.26
N GLU A 270 -0.25 -11.26 -4.89
CA GLU A 270 -1.32 -10.97 -5.86
C GLU A 270 -0.72 -10.72 -7.25
N VAL A 271 -1.23 -11.41 -8.27
CA VAL A 271 -0.86 -11.24 -9.69
C VAL A 271 -2.11 -11.35 -10.55
N ASN A 272 -2.55 -10.24 -11.18
CA ASN A 272 -3.72 -10.22 -12.08
C ASN A 272 -5.00 -10.86 -11.49
N ASP A 273 -5.42 -10.39 -10.29
CA ASP A 273 -6.56 -10.92 -9.53
C ASP A 273 -6.47 -12.43 -9.22
N LYS A 274 -5.24 -12.92 -9.02
CA LYS A 274 -4.91 -14.28 -8.58
C LYS A 274 -3.96 -14.25 -7.41
N TYR A 275 -4.16 -15.17 -6.48
CA TYR A 275 -3.55 -15.12 -5.15
C TYR A 275 -2.80 -16.41 -4.85
N LYS A 276 -1.59 -16.30 -4.31
CA LYS A 276 -0.78 -17.44 -3.86
C LYS A 276 -0.14 -17.14 -2.52
N ALA A 277 -0.15 -18.13 -1.64
CA ALA A 277 0.38 -18.04 -0.28
C ALA A 277 1.54 -19.01 -0.05
N TYR A 278 2.61 -18.51 0.57
CA TYR A 278 3.83 -19.24 0.92
C TYR A 278 3.96 -19.25 2.45
N PRO A 279 3.68 -20.39 3.12
CA PRO A 279 3.84 -20.49 4.58
C PRO A 279 5.27 -20.25 5.02
N PHE A 280 5.47 -19.55 6.14
CA PHE A 280 6.81 -19.32 6.70
C PHE A 280 7.58 -20.62 6.99
N SER A 281 6.88 -21.74 7.19
CA SER A 281 7.47 -23.07 7.40
C SER A 281 8.23 -23.63 6.19
N LEU A 282 7.95 -23.15 4.96
CA LEU A 282 8.73 -23.51 3.77
C LEU A 282 10.20 -23.09 3.94
N PHE A 283 10.43 -21.99 4.65
CA PHE A 283 11.74 -21.40 4.86
C PHE A 283 12.51 -22.00 6.06
N ASN A 284 12.03 -23.10 6.65
CA ASN A 284 12.72 -23.72 7.80
C ASN A 284 14.10 -24.29 7.41
N ASN A 285 14.24 -24.78 6.17
CA ASN A 285 15.44 -25.46 5.66
C ASN A 285 16.07 -24.78 4.43
N THR A 286 15.53 -23.62 4.01
CA THR A 286 16.02 -22.80 2.88
C THR A 286 15.65 -21.35 3.13
N LYS A 287 16.45 -20.40 2.61
CA LYS A 287 16.06 -18.98 2.60
C LYS A 287 15.24 -18.59 1.37
N ILE A 288 15.16 -19.44 0.36
CA ILE A 288 14.54 -19.13 -0.93
C ILE A 288 13.56 -20.20 -1.41
N ILE A 289 12.52 -19.74 -2.10
CA ILE A 289 11.60 -20.54 -2.90
C ILE A 289 11.52 -19.89 -4.29
N THR A 290 11.73 -20.66 -5.34
CA THR A 290 11.49 -20.27 -6.73
C THR A 290 10.16 -20.84 -7.21
N ASP A 291 9.42 -20.06 -8.00
CA ASP A 291 8.08 -20.44 -8.50
C ASP A 291 7.78 -19.76 -9.84
N GLU A 292 6.69 -20.15 -10.49
CA GLU A 292 6.08 -19.42 -11.60
C GLU A 292 4.59 -19.22 -11.28
N PHE A 293 4.12 -17.97 -11.30
CA PHE A 293 2.73 -17.64 -10.99
C PHE A 293 2.19 -16.55 -11.92
N HIS A 294 1.19 -16.93 -12.74
CA HIS A 294 0.56 -16.08 -13.74
C HIS A 294 1.52 -15.23 -14.60
N GLY A 295 2.64 -15.81 -15.00
CA GLY A 295 3.65 -15.20 -15.87
C GLY A 295 4.75 -14.40 -15.15
N LEU A 296 4.70 -14.26 -13.82
CA LEU A 296 5.86 -13.82 -13.03
C LEU A 296 6.73 -15.03 -12.66
N ASN A 297 8.05 -14.85 -12.75
CA ASN A 297 9.01 -15.88 -12.36
C ASN A 297 9.46 -15.52 -10.94
N LEU A 298 8.79 -16.05 -9.94
CA LEU A 298 8.97 -15.57 -8.56
C LEU A 298 10.26 -16.12 -7.93
N LEU A 299 10.94 -15.24 -7.20
CA LEU A 299 11.87 -15.58 -6.13
C LEU A 299 11.29 -15.02 -4.84
N VAL A 300 10.88 -15.90 -3.93
CA VAL A 300 10.42 -15.57 -2.58
C VAL A 300 11.58 -15.82 -1.64
N TYR A 301 12.10 -14.77 -1.00
CA TYR A 301 13.19 -14.82 -0.02
C TYR A 301 12.67 -14.56 1.39
N ARG A 302 13.14 -15.33 2.36
CA ARG A 302 12.96 -15.06 3.78
C ARG A 302 14.20 -15.42 4.60
N ASN A 303 14.70 -14.46 5.36
CA ASN A 303 15.75 -14.68 6.34
C ASN A 303 15.12 -15.01 7.70
N ASN A 304 15.31 -16.22 8.22
CA ASN A 304 14.76 -16.60 9.53
C ASN A 304 15.38 -15.84 10.70
N LYS A 305 16.61 -15.33 10.57
CA LYS A 305 17.34 -14.63 11.63
C LYS A 305 16.88 -13.18 11.73
N THR A 306 17.00 -12.43 10.64
CA THR A 306 16.57 -11.02 10.60
C THR A 306 15.06 -10.89 10.48
N GLY A 307 14.32 -11.90 9.99
CA GLY A 307 12.90 -11.79 9.68
C GLY A 307 12.60 -11.08 8.36
N THR A 308 13.61 -10.57 7.65
CA THR A 308 13.51 -9.94 6.32
C THR A 308 12.79 -10.86 5.34
N ILE A 309 11.86 -10.28 4.58
CA ILE A 309 11.12 -10.94 3.50
C ILE A 309 11.25 -10.07 2.27
N MET A 310 11.62 -10.66 1.15
CA MET A 310 11.64 -10.00 -0.16
C MET A 310 11.01 -10.92 -1.20
N VAL A 311 10.33 -10.33 -2.18
CA VAL A 311 9.74 -11.06 -3.31
C VAL A 311 10.14 -10.34 -4.58
N TYR A 312 10.62 -11.09 -5.56
CA TYR A 312 11.07 -10.55 -6.83
C TYR A 312 10.52 -11.34 -8.02
N ASP A 313 10.41 -10.68 -9.17
CA ASP A 313 10.42 -11.33 -10.47
C ASP A 313 11.88 -11.50 -10.90
N ARG A 314 12.31 -12.76 -11.01
CA ARG A 314 13.68 -13.17 -11.37
C ARG A 314 13.96 -13.12 -12.87
N LYS A 315 13.08 -12.50 -13.66
CA LYS A 315 13.31 -12.25 -15.09
C LYS A 315 14.06 -10.93 -15.32
N ILE A 316 15.31 -11.02 -15.77
CA ILE A 316 16.18 -9.87 -16.07
C ILE A 316 16.70 -9.99 -17.51
N ASP A 317 16.61 -8.91 -18.28
CA ASP A 317 17.10 -8.79 -19.67
C ASP A 317 16.68 -9.94 -20.61
N GLY A 318 15.51 -10.54 -20.35
CA GLY A 318 14.94 -11.66 -21.11
C GLY A 318 15.22 -13.04 -20.51
N SER A 319 16.27 -13.17 -19.69
CA SER A 319 16.65 -14.42 -19.00
C SER A 319 15.87 -14.58 -17.69
N VAL A 320 15.45 -15.81 -17.38
CA VAL A 320 14.94 -16.17 -16.05
C VAL A 320 16.12 -16.65 -15.22
N ILE A 321 16.43 -15.94 -14.14
CA ILE A 321 17.53 -16.28 -13.22
C ILE A 321 17.12 -17.49 -12.37
N ASP A 322 18.00 -18.49 -12.25
CA ASP A 322 17.75 -19.73 -11.52
C ASP A 322 18.71 -19.90 -10.33
N PHE A 323 18.15 -20.22 -9.16
CA PHE A 323 18.86 -20.35 -7.90
C PHE A 323 18.88 -21.80 -7.36
N GLU A 324 18.23 -22.76 -8.05
CA GLU A 324 17.88 -24.10 -7.53
C GLU A 324 19.07 -24.94 -7.01
N LYS A 325 20.30 -24.70 -7.46
CA LYS A 325 21.47 -25.53 -7.11
C LYS A 325 22.36 -24.97 -6.01
N ASN A 326 22.28 -23.67 -5.72
CA ASN A 326 23.19 -22.96 -4.82
C ASN A 326 22.42 -22.05 -3.83
N MET A 327 21.35 -22.59 -3.25
CA MET A 327 20.40 -21.85 -2.42
C MET A 327 21.04 -21.12 -1.22
N ASP A 328 22.15 -21.64 -0.68
CA ASP A 328 22.83 -21.07 0.50
C ASP A 328 23.68 -19.82 0.21
N ASN A 329 24.24 -19.72 -1.01
CA ASN A 329 25.17 -18.65 -1.40
C ASN A 329 24.54 -17.61 -2.35
N ALA A 330 23.28 -17.81 -2.77
CA ALA A 330 22.58 -16.94 -3.71
C ALA A 330 23.32 -16.71 -5.06
N THR A 331 24.14 -17.67 -5.49
CA THR A 331 24.79 -17.66 -6.81
C THR A 331 23.91 -18.36 -7.83
N ASP A 332 23.54 -17.68 -8.91
CA ASP A 332 22.63 -18.21 -9.91
C ASP A 332 23.30 -19.11 -10.96
N ASN A 333 22.54 -20.07 -11.49
CA ASN A 333 23.01 -21.10 -12.41
C ASN A 333 23.11 -20.66 -13.88
N VAL A 334 22.56 -19.50 -14.24
CA VAL A 334 22.37 -19.06 -15.64
C VAL A 334 23.47 -18.07 -16.04
N THR A 335 23.81 -17.17 -15.14
CA THR A 335 24.71 -16.04 -15.35
C THR A 335 25.94 -16.09 -14.44
N ASN A 336 25.97 -17.06 -13.51
CA ASN A 336 27.01 -17.20 -12.47
C ASN A 336 27.22 -15.88 -11.70
N THR A 337 26.12 -15.21 -11.36
CA THR A 337 26.11 -13.98 -10.56
C THR A 337 25.73 -14.34 -9.13
N THR A 338 26.46 -13.79 -8.16
CA THR A 338 26.10 -13.85 -6.74
C THR A 338 25.26 -12.64 -6.39
N TRP A 339 24.12 -12.86 -5.75
CA TRP A 339 23.11 -11.84 -5.47
C TRP A 339 23.03 -11.56 -3.96
N ASP A 340 22.99 -10.28 -3.60
CA ASP A 340 22.39 -9.86 -2.34
C ASP A 340 20.88 -9.96 -2.49
N LEU A 341 20.25 -10.86 -1.72
CA LEU A 341 18.81 -11.12 -1.76
C LEU A 341 17.99 -10.18 -0.86
N GLU A 342 18.63 -9.38 -0.02
CA GLU A 342 17.95 -8.37 0.81
C GLU A 342 17.86 -7.04 0.04
N GLY A 343 18.93 -6.62 -0.62
CA GLY A 343 18.92 -5.52 -1.59
C GLY A 343 18.42 -5.89 -2.99
N GLY A 344 18.35 -7.17 -3.33
CA GLY A 344 17.96 -7.68 -4.65
C GLY A 344 18.97 -7.35 -5.77
N ILE A 345 20.25 -7.21 -5.45
CA ILE A 345 21.28 -6.69 -6.36
C ILE A 345 22.39 -7.72 -6.63
N GLY A 346 22.83 -7.84 -7.89
CA GLY A 346 23.98 -8.65 -8.26
C GLY A 346 25.27 -8.02 -7.73
N ILE A 347 25.99 -8.69 -6.85
CA ILE A 347 27.22 -8.16 -6.19
C ILE A 347 28.51 -8.66 -6.84
N ASP A 348 28.49 -9.82 -7.50
CA ASP A 348 29.62 -10.38 -8.23
C ASP A 348 29.14 -11.25 -9.40
N GLY A 349 29.97 -11.41 -10.44
CA GLY A 349 29.61 -12.14 -11.67
C GLY A 349 29.03 -11.25 -12.78
N SER A 350 28.40 -11.86 -13.79
CA SER A 350 28.09 -11.19 -15.07
C SER A 350 26.95 -10.17 -15.02
N MET A 351 26.03 -10.30 -14.06
CA MET A 351 24.93 -9.36 -13.81
C MET A 351 25.24 -8.39 -12.64
N LYS A 352 26.51 -8.17 -12.31
CA LYS A 352 26.91 -7.24 -11.25
C LYS A 352 26.33 -5.83 -11.45
N GLY A 353 25.70 -5.29 -10.41
CA GLY A 353 25.02 -4.00 -10.41
C GLY A 353 23.60 -4.01 -10.98
N LYS A 354 23.12 -5.14 -11.53
CA LYS A 354 21.71 -5.31 -11.93
C LYS A 354 20.84 -5.59 -10.70
N THR A 355 19.59 -5.17 -10.75
CA THR A 355 18.60 -5.42 -9.70
C THR A 355 17.49 -6.36 -10.18
N LEU A 356 17.05 -7.22 -9.28
CA LEU A 356 15.82 -7.99 -9.39
C LEU A 356 14.62 -7.05 -9.24
N ARG A 357 13.55 -7.28 -10.00
CA ARG A 357 12.35 -6.43 -9.94
C ARG A 357 11.50 -6.82 -8.73
N PRO A 358 11.27 -5.95 -7.74
CA PRO A 358 10.43 -6.29 -6.58
C PRO A 358 8.98 -6.54 -7.00
N VAL A 359 8.32 -7.44 -6.28
CA VAL A 359 6.91 -7.80 -6.42
C VAL A 359 6.21 -7.53 -5.09
N ASN A 360 5.02 -6.94 -5.14
CA ASN A 360 4.25 -6.65 -3.94
C ASN A 360 3.79 -7.93 -3.25
N PHE A 361 3.87 -7.95 -1.92
CA PHE A 361 3.43 -9.06 -1.08
C PHE A 361 2.85 -8.52 0.24
N LEU A 362 2.14 -9.37 0.98
CA LEU A 362 1.74 -9.11 2.37
C LEU A 362 2.23 -10.23 3.29
N ALA A 363 2.87 -9.86 4.40
CA ALA A 363 3.16 -10.79 5.49
C ALA A 363 2.02 -10.72 6.52
N VAL A 364 1.24 -11.78 6.64
CA VAL A 364 -0.03 -11.78 7.39
C VAL A 364 -0.39 -13.17 7.93
N TYR A 365 -1.30 -13.25 8.89
CA TYR A 365 -1.91 -14.52 9.29
C TYR A 365 -2.83 -15.11 8.21
N TRP A 366 -2.73 -16.43 8.04
CA TRP A 366 -3.51 -17.21 7.09
C TRP A 366 -5.02 -16.96 7.16
N PHE A 367 -5.62 -16.91 8.35
CA PHE A 367 -7.07 -16.74 8.48
C PHE A 367 -7.57 -15.40 7.92
N VAL A 368 -6.72 -14.37 7.88
CA VAL A 368 -7.03 -13.09 7.25
C VAL A 368 -6.90 -13.23 5.75
N TRP A 369 -5.76 -13.73 5.27
CA TRP A 369 -5.51 -13.90 3.83
C TRP A 369 -6.59 -14.75 3.16
N ALA A 370 -6.96 -15.89 3.74
CA ALA A 370 -8.00 -16.78 3.21
C ALA A 370 -9.42 -16.20 3.33
N ASP A 371 -9.72 -15.32 4.30
CA ASP A 371 -11.00 -14.60 4.33
C ASP A 371 -11.10 -13.62 3.15
N TYR A 372 -10.01 -12.91 2.86
CA TYR A 372 -9.92 -12.00 1.71
C TYR A 372 -9.86 -12.73 0.35
N HIS A 373 -9.13 -13.84 0.27
CA HIS A 373 -8.77 -14.56 -0.96
C HIS A 373 -9.06 -16.08 -0.85
N PRO A 374 -10.33 -16.51 -0.78
CA PRO A 374 -10.68 -17.92 -0.58
C PRO A 374 -10.21 -18.83 -1.72
N GLU A 375 -10.05 -18.30 -2.94
CA GLU A 375 -9.51 -18.97 -4.11
C GLU A 375 -7.97 -19.06 -4.14
N THR A 376 -7.26 -18.59 -3.12
CA THR A 376 -5.79 -18.57 -3.10
C THR A 376 -5.19 -19.97 -3.30
N GLU A 377 -4.17 -20.06 -4.15
CA GLU A 377 -3.26 -21.19 -4.18
C GLU A 377 -2.39 -21.18 -2.91
N VAL A 378 -1.93 -22.35 -2.49
CA VAL A 378 -0.98 -22.52 -1.39
C VAL A 378 0.21 -23.30 -1.94
N PHE A 379 1.42 -22.78 -1.73
CA PHE A 379 2.66 -23.49 -2.04
C PHE A 379 2.98 -24.48 -0.90
N TYR A 380 3.45 -25.67 -1.25
CA TYR A 380 3.67 -26.81 -0.35
C TYR A 380 5.10 -27.33 -0.41
#